data_AF-A0A6L3JRX4-F1
#
_entry.id   AF-A0A6L3JRX4-F1
#
_cell.length_a   1.000
_cell.length_b   1.000
_cell.length_c   1.000
_cell.angle_alpha   90.00
_cell.angle_beta   90.00
_cell.angle_gamma   90.00
#
_symmetry.space_group_name_H-M   'P 1'
#
loop_
_entity.id
_entity.type
_entity.pdbx_description
1 polymer ?
#
loop_
_entity_poly.entity_id
_entity_poly.type
_entity_poly.pdbx_seq_one_letter_code
_entity_poly.pdbx_strand_id
1 'polypeptide(L)'
;MPASGPNGLGGVTVDGNVSGYKIKTDKKGTMYLTMSVMGVGISAQVSITLPHGSNNATVDIRPNFNSNRLTLSGELLPLDKSNVFKGRSF
;
A
#
# COMPACT_ATOMS: atom_id res chain seq x y z
N MET A 1 -12.48 10.26 -16.18
CA MET A 1 -11.71 11.44 -16.59
C MET A 1 -10.36 11.38 -15.87
N PRO A 2 -9.21 11.40 -16.54
CA PRO A 2 -7.93 11.40 -15.84
C PRO A 2 -7.80 12.70 -15.05
N ALA A 3 -7.35 12.62 -13.79
CA ALA A 3 -7.20 13.78 -12.92
C ALA A 3 -6.02 14.65 -13.39
N SER A 4 -6.25 15.54 -14.34
CA SER A 4 -5.28 16.52 -14.82
C SER A 4 -5.19 17.69 -13.83
N GLY A 5 -4.28 17.57 -12.87
CA GLY A 5 -3.88 18.57 -11.87
C GLY A 5 -2.68 18.04 -11.07
N PRO A 6 -2.07 18.82 -10.14
CA PRO A 6 -0.94 18.36 -9.32
C PRO A 6 -1.23 17.04 -8.56
N ASN A 7 -2.51 16.74 -8.32
CA ASN A 7 -3.00 15.52 -7.69
C ASN A 7 -2.93 14.25 -8.58
N GLY A 8 -2.67 14.40 -9.88
CA GLY A 8 -2.50 13.30 -10.84
C GLY A 8 -1.03 12.97 -11.15
N LEU A 9 -0.09 13.75 -10.63
CA LEU A 9 1.35 13.60 -10.80
C LEU A 9 2.00 13.44 -9.42
N GLY A 10 1.99 12.22 -8.89
CA GLY A 10 2.54 11.95 -7.56
C GLY A 10 2.87 10.48 -7.40
N GLY A 11 4.06 10.21 -6.88
CA GLY A 11 4.52 8.87 -6.57
C GLY A 11 5.47 8.94 -5.39
N VAL A 12 5.38 7.96 -4.50
CA VAL A 12 6.37 7.75 -3.45
C VAL A 12 6.95 6.36 -3.63
N THR A 13 8.27 6.28 -3.79
CA THR A 13 8.99 5.02 -3.77
C THR A 13 9.75 4.94 -2.46
N VAL A 14 9.30 4.06 -1.57
CA VAL A 14 10.07 3.67 -0.39
C VAL A 14 10.57 2.26 -0.64
N ASP A 15 11.89 2.09 -0.57
CA ASP A 15 12.51 0.77 -0.54
C ASP A 15 13.21 0.58 0.80
N GLY A 16 12.96 -0.54 1.47
CA GLY A 16 13.45 -0.74 2.82
C GLY A 16 12.72 -1.82 3.59
N ASN A 17 12.99 -1.88 4.89
CA ASN A 17 12.52 -2.95 5.77
C ASN A 17 11.08 -2.72 6.22
N VAL A 18 10.28 -3.78 6.22
CA VAL A 18 8.93 -3.79 6.76
C VAL A 18 8.98 -4.07 8.26
N SER A 19 8.24 -3.27 9.04
CA SER A 19 8.12 -3.42 10.49
C SER A 19 6.69 -3.15 10.94
N GLY A 20 6.36 -3.52 12.19
CA GLY A 20 5.07 -3.20 12.79
C GLY A 20 3.86 -3.85 12.11
N TYR A 21 4.08 -4.99 11.44
CA TYR A 21 3.05 -5.76 10.75
C TYR A 21 1.94 -6.19 11.71
N LYS A 22 0.72 -5.69 11.50
CA LYS A 22 -0.45 -5.98 12.32
C LYS A 22 -1.65 -6.26 11.44
N ILE A 23 -2.24 -7.43 11.61
CA ILE A 23 -3.52 -7.80 10.97
C ILE A 23 -4.62 -7.73 12.02
N LYS A 24 -5.76 -7.17 11.64
CA LYS A 24 -7.03 -7.28 12.36
C LYS A 24 -8.11 -7.72 11.39
N THR A 25 -8.95 -8.66 11.82
CA THR A 25 -10.12 -9.09 11.06
C THR A 25 -11.36 -8.72 11.87
N ASP A 26 -12.31 -8.03 11.25
CA ASP A 26 -13.58 -7.73 11.91
C ASP A 26 -14.55 -8.93 11.86
N LYS A 27 -15.67 -8.84 12.58
CA LYS A 27 -16.70 -9.90 12.62
C LYS A 27 -17.33 -10.18 11.25
N LYS A 28 -17.19 -9.27 10.28
CA LYS A 28 -17.70 -9.42 8.92
C LYS A 28 -16.66 -10.05 7.99
N GLY A 29 -15.46 -10.36 8.50
CA GLY A 29 -14.35 -10.96 7.75
C GLY A 29 -13.51 -9.95 6.98
N THR A 30 -13.72 -8.64 7.14
CA THR A 30 -12.87 -7.63 6.50
C THR A 30 -11.53 -7.60 7.22
N MET A 31 -10.46 -7.68 6.44
CA MET A 31 -9.10 -7.63 6.96
C MET A 31 -8.53 -6.22 6.87
N TYR A 32 -7.88 -5.79 7.94
CA TYR A 32 -7.15 -4.54 8.05
C TYR A 32 -5.71 -4.87 8.40
N LEU A 33 -4.80 -4.56 7.50
CA LEU A 33 -3.37 -4.75 7.68
C LEU A 33 -2.70 -3.38 7.81
N THR A 34 -1.91 -3.18 8.86
CA THR A 34 -1.03 -2.01 8.99
C THR A 34 0.42 -2.45 9.08
N MET A 35 1.29 -1.69 8.42
CA MET A 35 2.73 -1.90 8.45
C MET A 35 3.47 -0.57 8.26
N SER A 36 4.74 -0.54 8.63
CA SER A 36 5.64 0.57 8.36
C SER A 36 6.77 0.09 7.46
N VAL A 37 7.07 0.85 6.41
CA VAL A 37 8.21 0.61 5.53
C VAL A 37 9.26 1.67 5.83
N MET A 38 10.47 1.25 6.22
CA MET A 38 11.58 2.14 6.55
C MET A 38 12.69 1.99 5.51
N GLY A 39 12.86 3.00 4.66
CA GLY A 39 13.97 3.10 3.72
C GLY A 39 15.10 3.98 4.25
N VAL A 40 16.07 4.27 3.37
CA VAL A 40 17.20 5.15 3.69
C VAL A 40 16.70 6.60 3.72
N GLY A 41 16.46 7.14 4.93
CA GLY A 41 16.07 8.54 5.16
C GLY A 41 14.58 8.86 5.02
N ILE A 42 13.77 7.96 4.47
CA ILE A 42 12.31 8.11 4.39
C ILE A 42 11.60 6.87 4.93
N SER A 43 10.43 7.07 5.53
CA SER A 43 9.57 5.98 5.98
C SER A 43 8.12 6.27 5.63
N ALA A 44 7.31 5.23 5.50
CA ALA A 44 5.88 5.35 5.25
C ALA A 44 5.09 4.35 6.10
N GLN A 45 3.97 4.79 6.63
CA GLN A 45 2.95 3.90 7.17
C GLN A 45 2.01 3.47 6.04
N VAL A 46 1.79 2.18 5.92
CA VAL A 46 0.91 1.57 4.93
C VAL A 46 -0.25 0.90 5.64
N SER A 47 -1.47 1.23 5.25
CA SER A 47 -2.70 0.59 5.74
C SER A 47 -3.45 -0.04 4.56
N ILE A 48 -3.72 -1.32 4.62
CA ILE A 48 -4.42 -2.08 3.59
C ILE A 48 -5.75 -2.56 4.16
N THR A 49 -6.84 -2.31 3.44
CA THR A 49 -8.18 -2.82 3.74
C THR A 49 -8.59 -3.79 2.65
N LEU A 50 -8.92 -5.02 3.04
CA LEU A 50 -9.41 -6.08 2.17
C LEU A 50 -10.82 -6.51 2.63
N PRO A 51 -11.87 -6.07 1.92
CA PRO A 51 -13.24 -6.50 2.17
C PRO A 51 -13.41 -8.01 2.05
N HIS A 52 -14.21 -8.60 2.93
CA HIS A 52 -14.50 -10.02 2.89
C HIS A 52 -15.15 -10.43 1.56
N GLY A 53 -14.70 -11.56 0.99
CA GLY A 53 -15.24 -12.09 -0.26
C GLY A 53 -14.82 -11.31 -1.51
N SER A 54 -13.90 -10.35 -1.39
CA SER A 54 -13.30 -9.64 -2.51
C SER A 54 -11.78 -9.73 -2.46
N ASN A 55 -11.15 -9.61 -3.62
CA ASN A 55 -9.72 -9.38 -3.81
C ASN A 55 -9.41 -7.89 -4.05
N ASN A 56 -10.43 -7.03 -4.20
CA ASN A 56 -10.24 -5.60 -4.37
C ASN A 56 -9.90 -4.96 -3.01
N ALA A 57 -8.68 -4.44 -2.89
CA ALA A 57 -8.18 -3.80 -1.70
C ALA A 57 -7.97 -2.30 -1.91
N THR A 58 -8.05 -1.58 -0.80
CA THR A 58 -7.67 -0.17 -0.73
C THR A 58 -6.42 -0.05 0.10
N VAL A 59 -5.41 0.66 -0.42
CA VAL A 59 -4.13 0.91 0.24
C VAL A 59 -4.01 2.40 0.54
N ASP A 60 -3.72 2.72 1.78
CA ASP A 60 -3.40 4.05 2.26
C ASP A 60 -1.91 4.16 2.58
N ILE A 61 -1.22 5.10 1.95
CA ILE A 61 0.22 5.32 2.12
C ILE A 61 0.42 6.71 2.72
N ARG A 62 1.05 6.74 3.89
CA ARG A 62 1.38 7.95 4.65
C ARG A 62 2.88 8.05 4.84
N PRO A 63 3.61 8.73 3.96
CA PRO A 63 5.02 9.04 4.16
C PRO A 63 5.22 9.95 5.38
N ASN A 64 6.36 9.80 6.06
CA ASN A 64 6.71 10.58 7.25
C ASN A 64 7.46 11.89 6.93
N PHE A 65 7.74 12.18 5.66
CA PHE A 65 8.49 13.37 5.22
C PHE A 65 7.60 14.52 4.72
N ASN A 66 6.29 14.28 4.54
CA ASN A 66 5.29 15.32 4.30
C ASN A 66 3.89 14.83 4.74
N SER A 67 2.93 15.75 4.87
CA SER A 67 1.55 15.41 5.24
C SER A 67 0.71 14.87 4.06
N ASN A 68 1.32 14.58 2.90
CA ASN A 68 0.57 14.10 1.75
C ASN A 68 0.20 12.63 1.94
N ARG A 69 -1.05 12.31 1.66
CA ARG A 69 -1.61 10.97 1.76
C ARG A 69 -1.89 10.45 0.35
N LEU A 70 -1.38 9.27 0.03
CA LEU A 70 -1.66 8.60 -1.24
C LEU A 70 -2.59 7.41 -0.98
N THR A 71 -3.80 7.44 -1.56
CA THR A 71 -4.74 6.33 -1.49
C THR A 71 -4.86 5.69 -2.86
N LEU A 72 -4.62 4.38 -2.92
CA LEU A 72 -4.67 3.57 -4.13
C LEU A 72 -5.72 2.46 -3.93
N SER A 73 -6.41 2.06 -4.99
CA SER A 73 -7.29 0.90 -4.99
C SER A 73 -6.91 -0.05 -6.12
N GLY A 74 -6.95 -1.35 -5.88
CA GLY A 74 -6.60 -2.36 -6.86
C GLY A 74 -6.79 -3.76 -6.32
N GLU A 75 -6.34 -4.76 -7.08
CA GLU A 75 -6.49 -6.16 -6.70
C GLU A 75 -5.29 -6.67 -5.89
N LEU A 76 -5.55 -7.33 -4.76
CA LEU A 76 -4.53 -8.11 -4.05
C LEU A 76 -4.38 -9.47 -4.72
N LEU A 77 -3.21 -9.65 -5.32
CA LEU A 77 -2.82 -10.90 -5.97
C LEU A 77 -1.75 -11.62 -5.14
N PRO A 78 -1.85 -12.95 -5.00
CA PRO A 78 -0.72 -13.79 -4.63
C PRO A 78 0.52 -13.50 -5.48
N LEU A 79 1.71 -13.63 -4.90
CA LEU A 79 2.97 -13.25 -5.53
C LEU A 79 3.22 -13.96 -6.86
N ASP A 80 2.83 -15.23 -6.96
CA ASP A 80 2.90 -16.07 -8.16
C ASP A 80 2.00 -15.61 -9.31
N LYS A 81 1.03 -14.72 -9.04
CA LYS A 81 0.10 -14.15 -10.03
C LYS A 81 0.36 -12.67 -10.30
N SER A 82 1.31 -12.05 -9.61
CA SER A 82 1.60 -10.62 -9.77
C SER A 82 2.59 -10.37 -10.89
N ASN A 83 2.15 -9.65 -11.94
CA ASN A 83 3.02 -9.13 -13.00
C ASN A 83 3.79 -7.87 -12.58
N VAL A 84 3.42 -7.25 -11.46
CA VAL A 84 4.03 -6.03 -10.91
C VAL A 84 4.74 -6.40 -9.62
N PHE A 85 5.68 -7.34 -9.72
CA PHE A 85 6.79 -7.36 -8.79
C PHE A 85 7.81 -6.35 -9.33
N LYS A 86 8.29 -5.40 -8.50
CA LYS A 86 9.43 -4.51 -8.84
C LYS A 86 10.46 -5.36 -9.60
N GLY A 87 10.66 -5.13 -10.89
CA GLY A 87 11.40 -6.06 -11.77
C GLY A 87 12.63 -6.65 -11.08
N ARG A 88 12.60 -7.94 -10.75
CA ARG A 88 13.78 -8.62 -10.19
C ARG A 88 14.70 -8.95 -11.35
N SER A 89 15.84 -8.27 -11.43
CA SER A 89 17.07 -9.05 -11.54
C SER A 89 17.36 -9.63 -10.17
N PHE A 90 17.65 -10.93 -10.15
CA PHE A 90 18.01 -11.71 -8.97
C PHE A 90 19.38 -11.30 -8.42
#